data_AF-A0A2K1G1L4-F1
#
_entry.id   AF-A0A2K1G1L4-F1
#
_cell.length_a   1.000
_cell.length_b   1.000
_cell.length_c   1.000
_cell.angle_alpha   90.00
_cell.angle_beta   90.00
_cell.angle_gamma   90.00
#
_symmetry.space_group_name_H-M   'P 1'
#
loop_
_entity.id
_entity.type
_entity.pdbx_description
1 polymer ?
#
loop_
_entity_poly.entity_id
_entity_poly.type
_entity_poly.pdbx_seq_one_letter_code
_entity_poly.pdbx_strand_id
1 'polypeptide(L)'
;MPPDMPTPGRLFLALAALLALAACMGGDLPQTRKSPPVARGSTEPIRFDGLSLGSMRRGMVTGRYVWALECWPPYEDVYWTSGRSLHENSTFQERFAEVLADAGYDVAGVQGSDYEAEFDRKRARYILRGDLRAVNSDLCRRRSWLTGGSEGVSGIGSLRVDWAVYDAVTGRLVHRVTTTGVARKDSGVPQGDVLLIEEAFATAVEALGADPSFRAAVSRGGAIASSGSAIVSSGRGGVSTAPLGASSAAPVVSSGVAGVSSAPPGASSGPAVVSTAAVETATVDPGGASAGPAPFLEEARSPTLILRIADPLQGYADDPAARVSAATVRVGPDERKGRGIVLGELDGQSLLLTFDAGPDATVTVAPSRGVSLDGAVMARDVPGGIALVRVPARLRAAPLRLDVPAVSEPVMAVLERGDDTASGILAARRADPQAASGVEATLLQADLTGPDPAPGDPLVDEAGNLLGVARSGPLPSGAHGLSAFVPVMEALARLGVEVTQLAPRPIPSRGRPAHDARLDGTRRPPT
;
A
#
# COMPACT_ATOMS: atom_id res chain seq x y z
N MET A 1 -30.19 32.29 65.05
CA MET A 1 -30.34 32.81 63.67
C MET A 1 -30.57 31.63 62.75
N PRO A 2 -31.74 31.49 62.11
CA PRO A 2 -31.87 30.63 60.94
C PRO A 2 -31.14 31.29 59.74
N PRO A 3 -30.63 30.51 58.77
CA PRO A 3 -30.11 31.07 57.52
C PRO A 3 -31.27 31.52 56.61
N ASP A 4 -31.12 32.66 55.94
CA ASP A 4 -32.09 33.15 54.96
C ASP A 4 -32.21 32.20 53.76
N MET A 5 -33.42 31.67 53.52
CA MET A 5 -33.68 30.94 52.28
C MET A 5 -33.85 31.93 51.11
N PRO A 6 -33.17 31.72 49.97
CA PRO A 6 -33.27 32.62 48.83
C PRO A 6 -34.69 32.60 48.24
N THR A 7 -35.25 33.79 47.99
CA THR A 7 -36.59 33.93 47.42
C THR A 7 -36.70 33.28 46.03
N PRO A 8 -37.83 32.63 45.70
CA PRO A 8 -37.92 31.76 44.52
C PRO A 8 -37.63 32.47 43.18
N GLY A 9 -37.94 33.77 43.08
CA GLY A 9 -37.61 34.59 41.90
C GLY A 9 -36.10 34.71 41.63
N ARG A 10 -35.24 34.68 42.67
CA ARG A 10 -33.78 34.67 42.50
C ARG A 10 -33.28 33.32 41.98
N LEU A 11 -33.88 32.22 42.42
CA LEU A 11 -33.56 30.88 41.90
C LEU A 11 -33.95 30.75 40.42
N PHE A 12 -35.13 31.26 40.05
CA PHE A 12 -35.62 31.25 38.67
C PHE A 12 -34.75 32.10 37.73
N LEU A 13 -34.32 33.29 38.17
CA LEU A 13 -33.38 34.13 37.41
C LEU A 13 -31.99 33.49 37.25
N ALA A 14 -31.47 32.83 38.29
CA ALA A 14 -30.20 32.11 38.21
C ALA A 14 -30.28 30.93 37.23
N LEU A 15 -31.39 30.15 37.27
CA LEU A 15 -31.61 29.02 36.36
C LEU A 15 -31.77 29.49 34.90
N ALA A 16 -32.51 30.58 34.67
CA ALA A 16 -32.67 31.17 33.35
C ALA A 16 -31.35 31.72 32.79
N ALA A 17 -30.50 32.34 33.63
CA ALA A 17 -29.18 32.80 33.23
C ALA A 17 -28.24 31.63 32.87
N LEU A 18 -28.28 30.52 33.62
CA LEU A 18 -27.54 29.29 33.31
C LEU A 18 -27.99 28.66 31.98
N LEU A 19 -29.30 28.61 31.71
CA LEU A 19 -29.86 28.14 30.43
C LEU A 19 -29.46 29.05 29.25
N ALA A 20 -29.47 30.38 29.45
CA ALA A 20 -29.03 31.33 28.43
C ALA A 20 -27.53 31.22 28.12
N LEU A 21 -26.69 30.98 29.13
CA LEU A 21 -25.26 30.75 28.95
C LEU A 21 -24.97 29.43 28.21
N ALA A 22 -25.72 28.36 28.50
CA ALA A 22 -25.60 27.08 27.80
C ALA A 22 -25.93 27.21 26.29
N ALA A 23 -26.92 28.02 25.93
CA ALA A 23 -27.32 28.25 24.54
C ALA A 23 -26.22 28.89 23.67
N CYS A 24 -25.24 29.58 24.25
CA CYS A 24 -24.16 30.24 23.52
C CYS A 24 -22.89 29.38 23.32
N MET A 25 -22.85 28.14 23.84
CA MET A 25 -21.72 27.21 23.59
C MET A 25 -21.90 26.33 22.35
N GLY A 26 -23.05 26.40 21.69
CA GLY A 26 -23.30 25.76 20.40
C GLY A 26 -22.63 26.52 19.25
N GLY A 27 -21.32 26.31 19.06
CA GLY A 27 -20.61 26.80 17.87
C GLY A 27 -21.07 26.03 16.63
N ASP A 28 -21.84 26.68 15.75
CA ASP A 28 -22.29 26.08 14.51
C ASP A 28 -21.09 25.66 13.63
N LEU A 29 -21.06 24.37 13.26
CA LEU A 29 -20.12 23.88 12.27
C LEU A 29 -20.40 24.56 10.92
N PRO A 30 -19.37 24.89 10.13
CA PRO A 30 -19.55 25.53 8.83
C PRO A 30 -20.27 24.56 7.87
N GLN A 31 -21.59 24.69 7.78
CA GLN A 31 -22.41 23.89 6.88
C GLN A 31 -22.05 24.18 5.42
N THR A 32 -21.43 23.20 4.77
CA THR A 32 -21.27 23.16 3.32
C THR A 32 -22.64 23.15 2.66
N ARG A 33 -22.94 24.17 1.86
CA ARG A 33 -24.15 24.20 1.04
C ARG A 33 -24.03 23.14 -0.06
N LYS A 34 -24.88 22.11 -0.01
CA LYS A 34 -24.95 21.07 -1.03
C LYS A 34 -25.14 21.69 -2.41
N SER A 35 -24.34 21.23 -3.37
CA SER A 35 -24.22 21.85 -4.69
C SER A 35 -25.44 21.59 -5.57
N PRO A 36 -25.96 22.57 -6.33
CA PRO A 36 -27.00 22.31 -7.33
C PRO A 36 -26.41 21.46 -8.47
N PRO A 37 -27.09 20.39 -8.91
CA PRO A 37 -26.52 19.41 -9.85
C PRO A 37 -26.21 20.03 -11.22
N VAL A 38 -25.18 19.48 -11.87
CA VAL A 38 -24.73 19.84 -13.21
C VAL A 38 -25.51 18.98 -14.24
N ALA A 39 -25.80 19.56 -15.41
CA ALA A 39 -26.46 18.79 -16.46
C ALA A 39 -25.53 17.69 -16.98
N ARG A 40 -25.97 16.43 -16.94
CA ARG A 40 -25.16 15.26 -17.37
C ARG A 40 -24.61 15.47 -18.78
N GLY A 41 -23.30 15.31 -18.94
CA GLY A 41 -22.62 15.53 -20.22
C GLY A 41 -22.39 17.00 -20.60
N SER A 42 -22.59 17.97 -19.69
CA SER A 42 -22.13 19.36 -19.88
C SER A 42 -20.69 19.61 -19.41
N THR A 43 -20.04 18.62 -18.79
CA THR A 43 -18.61 18.63 -18.46
C THR A 43 -17.79 17.85 -19.47
N GLU A 44 -16.48 18.10 -19.49
CA GLU A 44 -15.51 17.13 -19.98
C GLU A 44 -15.35 15.96 -18.98
N PRO A 45 -14.76 14.83 -19.39
CA PRO A 45 -14.48 13.72 -18.48
C PRO A 45 -13.33 14.07 -17.53
N ILE A 46 -13.50 13.78 -16.23
CA ILE A 46 -12.52 14.07 -15.17
C ILE A 46 -12.11 12.79 -14.47
N ARG A 47 -10.85 12.68 -14.03
CA ARG A 47 -10.42 11.57 -13.15
C ARG A 47 -9.73 12.08 -11.89
N PHE A 48 -9.90 11.35 -10.81
CA PHE A 48 -9.08 11.50 -9.61
C PHE A 48 -7.72 10.79 -9.81
N ASP A 49 -6.70 11.30 -9.15
CA ASP A 49 -5.30 10.84 -9.21
C ASP A 49 -4.76 10.46 -7.82
N GLY A 50 -5.64 10.47 -6.80
CA GLY A 50 -5.33 10.17 -5.40
C GLY A 50 -5.25 11.41 -4.50
N LEU A 51 -5.23 11.14 -3.19
CA LEU A 51 -5.08 12.13 -2.12
C LEU A 51 -3.67 12.04 -1.53
N SER A 52 -2.81 13.03 -1.79
CA SER A 52 -1.51 13.10 -1.13
C SER A 52 -1.67 13.53 0.33
N LEU A 53 -0.80 12.99 1.20
CA LEU A 53 -0.77 13.29 2.63
C LEU A 53 0.43 14.17 2.99
N GLY A 54 0.92 15.00 2.04
CA GLY A 54 2.24 15.64 2.12
C GLY A 54 2.42 16.58 3.32
N SER A 55 1.33 17.17 3.80
CA SER A 55 1.29 18.02 5.00
C SER A 55 1.20 17.22 6.32
N MET A 56 0.66 16.00 6.27
CA MET A 56 0.18 15.25 7.43
C MET A 56 1.29 14.36 7.99
N ARG A 57 2.07 14.92 8.92
CA ARG A 57 3.21 14.23 9.55
C ARG A 57 2.75 13.14 10.51
N ARG A 58 3.46 12.00 10.54
CA ARG A 58 3.22 10.97 11.57
C ARG A 58 3.42 11.56 12.97
N GLY A 59 2.52 11.25 13.91
CA GLY A 59 2.52 11.80 15.27
C GLY A 59 1.91 13.20 15.41
N MET A 60 1.38 13.80 14.34
CA MET A 60 0.56 15.02 14.43
C MET A 60 -0.75 14.73 15.17
N VAL A 61 -1.16 15.56 16.13
CA VAL A 61 -2.51 15.48 16.73
C VAL A 61 -3.53 15.91 15.68
N THR A 62 -4.50 15.04 15.40
CA THR A 62 -5.59 15.26 14.44
C THR A 62 -6.98 15.18 15.07
N GLY A 63 -7.05 15.06 16.39
CA GLY A 63 -8.29 15.04 17.15
C GLY A 63 -8.06 14.60 18.59
N ARG A 64 -9.13 14.30 19.32
CA ARG A 64 -9.11 13.80 20.71
C ARG A 64 -10.41 13.07 21.04
N TYR A 65 -10.36 12.19 22.03
CA TYR A 65 -11.56 11.63 22.65
C TYR A 65 -12.07 12.59 23.74
N VAL A 66 -13.27 13.16 23.54
CA VAL A 66 -13.84 14.17 24.44
C VAL A 66 -14.53 13.55 25.66
N TRP A 67 -14.50 14.27 26.78
CA TRP A 67 -15.29 13.95 27.96
C TRP A 67 -16.72 14.48 27.82
N ALA A 68 -17.71 13.59 27.92
CA ALA A 68 -19.12 13.92 28.07
C ALA A 68 -19.86 12.73 28.71
N LEU A 69 -21.13 12.94 29.11
CA LEU A 69 -21.95 11.96 29.86
C LEU A 69 -22.06 10.57 29.21
N GLU A 70 -21.98 10.48 27.88
CA GLU A 70 -22.12 9.23 27.11
C GLU A 70 -20.82 8.75 26.45
N CYS A 71 -19.70 9.44 26.69
CA CYS A 71 -18.39 9.09 26.12
C CYS A 71 -17.55 8.33 27.15
N TRP A 72 -17.21 7.08 26.84
CA TRP A 72 -16.47 6.21 27.75
C TRP A 72 -14.95 6.47 27.68
N PRO A 73 -14.21 6.45 28.82
CA PRO A 73 -12.76 6.60 28.82
C PRO A 73 -12.04 5.46 28.07
N PRO A 74 -10.78 5.65 27.63
CA PRO A 74 -9.90 6.81 27.87
C PRO A 74 -10.18 8.04 26.98
N TYR A 75 -9.83 9.21 27.52
CA TYR A 75 -9.91 10.52 26.87
C TYR A 75 -8.52 10.92 26.38
N GLU A 76 -8.07 10.31 25.28
CA GLU A 76 -6.73 10.47 24.72
C GLU A 76 -6.72 11.25 23.39
N ASP A 77 -5.61 11.90 23.09
CA ASP A 77 -5.39 12.59 21.80
C ASP A 77 -5.37 11.56 20.65
N VAL A 78 -6.00 11.92 19.53
CA VAL A 78 -5.99 11.12 18.30
C VAL A 78 -4.79 11.57 17.47
N TYR A 79 -3.72 10.77 17.51
CA TYR A 79 -2.54 11.01 16.70
C TYR A 79 -2.69 10.42 15.29
N TRP A 80 -2.18 11.13 14.30
CA TRP A 80 -1.95 10.66 12.94
C TRP A 80 -0.80 9.65 12.94
N THR A 81 -1.06 8.40 13.35
CA THR A 81 -0.04 7.35 13.44
C THR A 81 0.54 7.03 12.06
N SER A 82 -0.34 6.81 11.08
CA SER A 82 -0.14 7.02 9.64
C SER A 82 -1.50 6.88 8.96
N GLY A 83 -1.69 7.50 7.79
CA GLY A 83 -2.93 7.39 7.02
C GLY A 83 -3.16 6.02 6.36
N ARG A 84 -2.88 4.90 7.04
CA ARG A 84 -3.03 3.54 6.50
C ARG A 84 -4.49 3.18 6.24
N SER A 85 -5.35 3.38 7.25
CA SER A 85 -6.82 3.31 7.12
C SER A 85 -7.40 4.40 6.21
N LEU A 86 -6.55 5.17 5.54
CA LEU A 86 -6.85 6.29 4.66
C LEU A 86 -5.97 6.28 3.39
N HIS A 87 -5.35 5.13 3.08
CA HIS A 87 -4.48 4.90 1.91
C HIS A 87 -4.99 3.81 0.97
N GLU A 88 -6.12 3.20 1.31
CA GLU A 88 -7.10 2.71 0.35
C GLU A 88 -7.52 3.88 -0.56
N ASN A 89 -6.75 4.08 -1.65
CA ASN A 89 -7.09 5.05 -2.68
C ASN A 89 -8.41 4.68 -3.37
N SER A 90 -8.78 3.39 -3.36
CA SER A 90 -10.12 2.86 -3.66
C SER A 90 -11.20 3.68 -2.94
N THR A 91 -11.24 3.63 -1.61
CA THR A 91 -12.27 4.27 -0.78
C THR A 91 -12.36 5.78 -1.04
N PHE A 92 -11.24 6.50 -1.13
CA PHE A 92 -11.27 7.94 -1.47
C PHE A 92 -11.64 8.23 -2.93
N GLN A 93 -11.28 7.37 -3.88
CA GLN A 93 -11.63 7.52 -5.29
C GLN A 93 -13.09 7.19 -5.55
N GLU A 94 -13.64 6.18 -4.87
CA GLU A 94 -15.05 5.79 -4.88
C GLU A 94 -15.91 6.92 -4.29
N ARG A 95 -15.59 7.40 -3.08
CA ARG A 95 -16.34 8.52 -2.45
C ARG A 95 -16.22 9.82 -3.24
N PHE A 96 -15.08 10.09 -3.90
CA PHE A 96 -14.95 11.20 -4.86
C PHE A 96 -15.88 11.03 -6.07
N ALA A 97 -15.91 9.81 -6.63
CA ALA A 97 -16.66 9.52 -7.85
C ALA A 97 -18.17 9.48 -7.61
N GLU A 98 -18.62 8.85 -6.52
CA GLU A 98 -20.00 8.86 -6.03
C GLU A 98 -20.54 10.29 -5.98
N VAL A 99 -19.88 11.16 -5.22
CA VAL A 99 -20.31 12.54 -4.99
C VAL A 99 -20.37 13.36 -6.30
N LEU A 100 -19.38 13.23 -7.19
CA LEU A 100 -19.38 14.01 -8.43
C LEU A 100 -20.28 13.40 -9.53
N ALA A 101 -20.45 12.08 -9.59
CA ALA A 101 -21.39 11.44 -10.51
C ALA A 101 -22.85 11.75 -10.14
N ASP A 102 -23.18 11.74 -8.85
CA ASP A 102 -24.49 12.19 -8.34
C ASP A 102 -24.71 13.68 -8.59
N ALA A 103 -23.66 14.50 -8.47
CA ALA A 103 -23.68 15.90 -8.88
C ALA A 103 -23.70 16.12 -10.42
N GLY A 104 -23.66 15.06 -11.22
CA GLY A 104 -23.86 15.10 -12.68
C GLY A 104 -22.60 15.25 -13.55
N TYR A 105 -21.40 15.13 -12.97
CA TYR A 105 -20.12 15.18 -13.69
C TYR A 105 -19.81 13.84 -14.38
N ASP A 106 -19.10 13.90 -15.51
CA ASP A 106 -18.53 12.72 -16.17
C ASP A 106 -17.21 12.30 -15.46
N VAL A 107 -17.29 11.35 -14.52
CA VAL A 107 -16.12 10.84 -13.78
C VAL A 107 -15.61 9.56 -14.43
N ALA A 108 -14.35 9.58 -14.86
CA ALA A 108 -13.72 8.50 -15.62
C ALA A 108 -12.82 7.61 -14.74
N GLY A 109 -12.85 6.30 -14.99
CA GLY A 109 -11.95 5.32 -14.38
C GLY A 109 -12.45 4.62 -13.12
N VAL A 110 -13.78 4.50 -12.99
CA VAL A 110 -14.50 4.11 -11.77
C VAL A 110 -15.35 2.83 -11.96
N GLN A 111 -15.78 2.52 -13.18
CA GLN A 111 -16.64 1.37 -13.47
C GLN A 111 -15.98 0.40 -14.47
N GLY A 112 -16.42 -0.87 -14.40
CA GLY A 112 -15.83 -1.99 -15.13
C GLY A 112 -14.76 -2.73 -14.32
N SER A 113 -14.18 -3.75 -14.92
CA SER A 113 -12.97 -4.42 -14.41
C SER A 113 -11.75 -3.49 -14.40
N ASP A 114 -10.70 -3.82 -13.66
CA ASP A 114 -9.44 -3.04 -13.59
C ASP A 114 -8.93 -2.59 -14.97
N TYR A 115 -9.05 -3.48 -15.96
CA TYR A 115 -8.62 -3.25 -17.34
C TYR A 115 -9.50 -2.22 -18.07
N GLU A 116 -10.82 -2.31 -17.90
CA GLU A 116 -11.78 -1.35 -18.45
C GLU A 116 -11.64 0.01 -17.77
N ALA A 117 -11.45 0.02 -16.44
CA ALA A 117 -11.15 1.22 -15.68
C ALA A 117 -9.83 1.88 -16.14
N GLU A 118 -8.76 1.12 -16.42
CA GLU A 118 -7.51 1.66 -16.97
C GLU A 118 -7.68 2.24 -18.38
N PHE A 119 -8.62 1.72 -19.18
CA PHE A 119 -8.98 2.31 -20.47
C PHE A 119 -9.82 3.59 -20.32
N ASP A 120 -10.83 3.60 -19.45
CA ASP A 120 -11.65 4.78 -19.22
C ASP A 120 -10.86 5.93 -18.56
N ARG A 121 -9.88 5.63 -17.67
CA ARG A 121 -8.93 6.63 -17.15
C ARG A 121 -8.21 7.43 -18.25
N LYS A 122 -8.04 6.86 -19.46
CA LYS A 122 -7.41 7.55 -20.60
C LYS A 122 -8.36 8.49 -21.35
N ARG A 123 -9.67 8.43 -21.08
CA ARG A 123 -10.70 9.34 -21.60
C ARG A 123 -10.76 10.68 -20.84
N ALA A 124 -10.18 10.75 -19.64
CA ALA A 124 -10.16 11.95 -18.81
C ALA A 124 -9.42 13.12 -19.46
N ARG A 125 -10.10 14.25 -19.65
CA ARG A 125 -9.47 15.52 -20.07
C ARG A 125 -8.80 16.24 -18.91
N TYR A 126 -9.33 16.10 -17.69
CA TYR A 126 -8.76 16.71 -16.49
C TYR A 126 -8.39 15.67 -15.43
N ILE A 127 -7.27 15.91 -14.77
CA ILE A 127 -6.71 15.08 -13.70
C ILE A 127 -6.76 15.91 -12.42
N LEU A 128 -7.47 15.43 -11.40
CA LEU A 128 -7.56 16.05 -10.11
C LEU A 128 -6.68 15.33 -9.10
N ARG A 129 -5.83 16.09 -8.39
CA ARG A 129 -5.08 15.61 -7.24
C ARG A 129 -5.45 16.44 -6.02
N GLY A 130 -5.78 15.77 -4.91
CA GLY A 130 -5.97 16.42 -3.62
C GLY A 130 -4.69 16.33 -2.78
N ASP A 131 -4.45 17.31 -1.90
CA ASP A 131 -3.41 17.25 -0.87
C ASP A 131 -4.03 17.59 0.50
N LEU A 132 -4.03 16.63 1.41
CA LEU A 132 -4.68 16.76 2.73
C LEU A 132 -3.86 17.71 3.61
N ARG A 133 -4.49 18.82 4.03
CA ARG A 133 -3.86 19.91 4.80
C ARG A 133 -4.05 19.81 6.29
N ALA A 134 -5.21 19.36 6.74
CA ALA A 134 -5.56 19.23 8.14
C ALA A 134 -6.72 18.26 8.30
N VAL A 135 -6.74 17.57 9.44
CA VAL A 135 -7.87 16.81 9.98
C VAL A 135 -8.00 17.23 11.45
N ASN A 136 -9.23 17.52 11.90
CA ASN A 136 -9.53 17.80 13.30
C ASN A 136 -10.82 17.05 13.66
N SER A 137 -10.79 16.20 14.68
CA SER A 137 -11.97 15.50 15.20
C SER A 137 -12.12 15.57 16.72
N ASP A 138 -13.37 15.72 17.17
CA ASP A 138 -13.80 15.52 18.55
C ASP A 138 -14.60 14.20 18.59
N LEU A 139 -14.00 13.14 19.14
CA LEU A 139 -14.53 11.77 19.12
C LEU A 139 -15.11 11.33 20.46
N CYS A 140 -16.07 10.42 20.43
CA CYS A 140 -16.78 9.88 21.59
C CYS A 140 -16.86 8.35 21.48
N ARG A 141 -16.31 7.60 22.45
CA ARG A 141 -16.47 6.14 22.51
C ARG A 141 -17.81 5.84 23.13
N ARG A 142 -18.79 5.42 22.34
CA ARG A 142 -20.11 5.09 22.86
C ARG A 142 -20.15 3.67 23.41
N ARG A 143 -20.87 3.51 24.51
CA ARG A 143 -21.06 2.23 25.20
C ARG A 143 -22.50 2.16 25.69
N SER A 144 -23.15 1.03 25.44
CA SER A 144 -24.53 0.84 25.86
C SER A 144 -24.61 0.74 27.38
N TRP A 145 -25.36 1.66 28.00
CA TRP A 145 -25.49 1.74 29.46
C TRP A 145 -26.12 0.47 30.07
N LEU A 146 -26.94 -0.25 29.29
CA LEU A 146 -27.68 -1.43 29.74
C LEU A 146 -26.85 -2.72 29.64
N THR A 147 -26.02 -2.86 28.60
CA THR A 147 -25.28 -4.12 28.32
C THR A 147 -23.78 -4.01 28.54
N GLY A 148 -23.23 -2.80 28.70
CA GLY A 148 -21.79 -2.54 28.71
C GLY A 148 -21.08 -2.74 27.36
N GLY A 149 -21.81 -3.17 26.32
CA GLY A 149 -21.27 -3.41 24.98
C GLY A 149 -20.83 -2.13 24.28
N SER A 150 -19.81 -2.23 23.43
CA SER A 150 -19.37 -1.11 22.58
C SER A 150 -20.46 -0.78 21.55
N GLU A 151 -20.84 0.49 21.48
CA GLU A 151 -21.66 1.02 20.38
C GLU A 151 -20.76 1.60 19.26
N GLY A 152 -19.43 1.55 19.44
CA GLY A 152 -18.45 2.10 18.49
C GLY A 152 -18.09 3.55 18.77
N VAL A 153 -17.75 4.30 17.71
CA VAL A 153 -17.34 5.70 17.80
C VAL A 153 -18.41 6.60 17.19
N SER A 154 -18.70 7.70 17.89
CA SER A 154 -19.45 8.85 17.38
C SER A 154 -18.57 10.11 17.49
N GLY A 155 -19.01 11.25 16.95
CA GLY A 155 -18.23 12.49 17.04
C GLY A 155 -18.45 13.49 15.91
N ILE A 156 -17.59 14.50 15.87
CA ILE A 156 -17.57 15.56 14.86
C ILE A 156 -16.18 15.59 14.22
N GLY A 157 -16.14 15.63 12.88
CA GLY A 157 -14.90 15.67 12.10
C GLY A 157 -14.90 16.83 11.12
N SER A 158 -13.71 17.34 10.85
CA SER A 158 -13.47 18.35 9.82
C SER A 158 -12.14 18.09 9.13
N LEU A 159 -12.07 18.31 7.82
CA LEU A 159 -10.82 18.21 7.08
C LEU A 159 -10.71 19.25 5.98
N ARG A 160 -9.48 19.52 5.54
CA ARG A 160 -9.16 20.51 4.51
C ARG A 160 -8.29 19.89 3.42
N VAL A 161 -8.70 20.05 2.16
CA VAL A 161 -7.98 19.53 0.99
C VAL A 161 -7.62 20.68 0.06
N ASP A 162 -6.36 20.76 -0.34
CA ASP A 162 -5.93 21.59 -1.48
C ASP A 162 -6.07 20.77 -2.76
N TRP A 163 -6.91 21.22 -3.69
CA TRP A 163 -7.12 20.57 -4.97
C TRP A 163 -6.29 21.23 -6.06
N ALA A 164 -5.62 20.42 -6.87
CA ALA A 164 -4.92 20.84 -8.08
C ALA A 164 -5.54 20.13 -9.29
N VAL A 165 -6.07 20.93 -10.22
CA VAL A 165 -6.71 20.44 -11.45
C VAL A 165 -5.76 20.64 -12.62
N TYR A 166 -5.35 19.54 -13.26
CA TYR A 166 -4.42 19.54 -14.38
C TYR A 166 -5.12 19.16 -15.68
N ASP A 167 -4.72 19.76 -16.78
CA ASP A 167 -5.10 19.33 -18.12
C ASP A 167 -4.28 18.08 -18.52
N ALA A 168 -4.97 16.98 -18.86
CA ALA A 168 -4.35 15.67 -19.09
C ALA A 168 -3.45 15.61 -20.34
N VAL A 169 -3.68 16.50 -21.31
CA VAL A 169 -2.98 16.52 -22.61
C VAL A 169 -1.71 17.36 -22.54
N THR A 170 -1.74 18.45 -21.77
CA THR A 170 -0.63 19.43 -21.66
C THR A 170 0.14 19.35 -20.35
N GLY A 171 -0.38 18.62 -19.34
CA GLY A 171 0.20 18.54 -17.99
C GLY A 171 0.13 19.84 -17.19
N ARG A 172 -0.55 20.88 -17.70
CA ARG A 172 -0.58 22.22 -17.10
C ARG A 172 -1.61 22.27 -15.97
N LEU A 173 -1.27 22.92 -14.87
CA LEU A 173 -2.22 23.31 -13.83
C LEU A 173 -3.21 24.32 -14.42
N VAL A 174 -4.50 24.00 -14.36
CA VAL A 174 -5.62 24.81 -14.86
C VAL A 174 -6.26 25.59 -13.70
N HIS A 175 -6.49 24.92 -12.57
CA HIS A 175 -7.15 25.51 -11.40
C HIS A 175 -6.56 24.99 -10.09
N ARG A 176 -6.66 25.80 -9.04
CA ARG A 176 -6.38 25.41 -7.65
C ARG A 176 -7.44 26.01 -6.73
N VAL A 177 -8.01 25.18 -5.88
CA VAL A 177 -8.99 25.58 -4.86
C VAL A 177 -8.75 24.77 -3.59
N THR A 178 -8.89 25.40 -2.43
CA THR A 178 -8.87 24.72 -1.13
C THR A 178 -10.32 24.58 -0.66
N THR A 179 -10.77 23.36 -0.38
CA THR A 179 -12.08 23.13 0.24
C THR A 179 -11.92 22.62 1.67
N THR A 180 -12.97 22.79 2.46
CA THR A 180 -13.08 22.25 3.82
C THR A 180 -14.41 21.54 3.89
N GLY A 181 -14.41 20.31 4.40
CA GLY A 181 -15.61 19.52 4.62
C GLY A 181 -15.74 19.12 6.08
N VAL A 182 -16.97 18.82 6.49
CA VAL A 182 -17.33 18.52 7.88
C VAL A 182 -18.30 17.34 7.92
N ALA A 183 -18.20 16.52 8.96
CA ALA A 183 -19.11 15.42 9.23
C ALA A 183 -19.47 15.37 10.72
N ARG A 184 -20.61 14.73 11.01
CA ARG A 184 -21.10 14.49 12.37
C ARG A 184 -21.76 13.11 12.41
N LYS A 185 -21.36 12.30 13.39
CA LYS A 185 -22.06 11.08 13.81
C LYS A 185 -22.55 11.28 15.22
N ASP A 186 -23.86 11.31 15.40
CA ASP A 186 -24.49 11.40 16.72
C ASP A 186 -24.60 10.01 17.37
N SER A 187 -24.94 8.99 16.58
CA SER A 187 -24.90 7.57 16.95
C SER A 187 -23.48 7.01 16.86
N GLY A 188 -23.17 6.04 17.73
CA GLY A 188 -21.94 5.25 17.62
C GLY A 188 -22.06 4.27 16.46
N VAL A 189 -20.95 4.07 15.73
CA VAL A 189 -20.82 3.01 14.73
C VAL A 189 -19.43 2.35 14.81
N PRO A 190 -19.28 1.06 14.44
CA PRO A 190 -17.97 0.45 14.21
C PRO A 190 -17.14 1.29 13.22
N GLN A 191 -15.85 1.49 13.50
CA GLN A 191 -14.93 2.31 12.69
C GLN A 191 -15.44 3.74 12.40
N GLY A 192 -16.29 4.29 13.29
CA GLY A 192 -16.91 5.61 13.14
C GLY A 192 -15.92 6.77 13.06
N ASP A 193 -14.70 6.59 13.55
CA ASP A 193 -13.57 7.51 13.39
C ASP A 193 -13.06 7.59 11.93
N VAL A 194 -13.07 6.48 11.19
CA VAL A 194 -12.71 6.43 9.76
C VAL A 194 -13.85 6.99 8.90
N LEU A 195 -15.09 6.50 9.12
CA LEU A 195 -16.28 6.95 8.38
C LEU A 195 -16.51 8.47 8.51
N LEU A 196 -16.20 9.06 9.66
CA LEU A 196 -16.28 10.50 9.90
C LEU A 196 -15.28 11.31 9.06
N ILE A 197 -14.11 10.73 8.72
CA ILE A 197 -13.12 11.34 7.82
C ILE A 197 -13.56 11.18 6.36
N GLU A 198 -14.07 10.01 5.96
CA GLU A 198 -14.63 9.79 4.63
C GLU A 198 -15.81 10.71 4.32
N GLU A 199 -16.75 10.88 5.26
CA GLU A 199 -17.88 11.79 5.08
C GLU A 199 -17.41 13.24 5.03
N ALA A 200 -16.46 13.65 5.88
CA ALA A 200 -15.87 14.98 5.78
C ALA A 200 -15.11 15.19 4.45
N PHE A 201 -14.59 14.14 3.83
CA PHE A 201 -14.02 14.20 2.48
C PHE A 201 -15.08 14.28 1.39
N ALA A 202 -16.12 13.44 1.42
CA ALA A 202 -17.26 13.51 0.51
C ALA A 202 -17.88 14.93 0.52
N THR A 203 -18.03 15.51 1.70
CA THR A 203 -18.46 16.90 1.90
C THR A 203 -17.45 17.94 1.38
N ALA A 204 -16.14 17.68 1.47
CA ALA A 204 -15.11 18.52 0.84
C ALA A 204 -15.15 18.43 -0.71
N VAL A 205 -15.57 17.29 -1.26
CA VAL A 205 -15.80 17.07 -2.71
C VAL A 205 -17.11 17.70 -3.17
N GLU A 206 -18.19 17.69 -2.38
CA GLU A 206 -19.40 18.48 -2.68
C GLU A 206 -19.06 19.97 -2.81
N ALA A 207 -18.22 20.49 -1.91
CA ALA A 207 -17.74 21.87 -1.95
C ALA A 207 -16.84 22.16 -3.18
N LEU A 208 -16.04 21.19 -3.63
CA LEU A 208 -15.28 21.28 -4.89
C LEU A 208 -16.25 21.34 -6.08
N GLY A 209 -17.21 20.41 -6.13
CA GLY A 209 -18.31 20.39 -7.08
C GLY A 209 -19.29 21.58 -6.97
N ALA A 210 -19.09 22.50 -6.02
CA ALA A 210 -19.81 23.77 -5.89
C ALA A 210 -19.01 24.99 -6.37
N ASP A 211 -17.68 24.89 -6.48
CA ASP A 211 -16.84 26.03 -6.86
C ASP A 211 -17.13 26.48 -8.30
N PRO A 212 -17.53 27.76 -8.53
CA PRO A 212 -17.80 28.27 -9.87
C PRO A 212 -16.59 28.23 -10.81
N SER A 213 -15.38 28.40 -10.25
CA SER A 213 -14.14 28.38 -11.05
C SER A 213 -13.81 26.96 -11.53
N PHE A 214 -13.94 25.96 -10.65
CA PHE A 214 -13.86 24.55 -11.03
C PHE A 214 -14.91 24.17 -12.08
N ARG A 215 -16.18 24.56 -11.87
CA ARG A 215 -17.28 24.34 -12.82
C ARG A 215 -16.98 24.91 -14.21
N ALA A 216 -16.45 26.14 -14.28
CA ALA A 216 -16.03 26.74 -15.54
C ALA A 216 -14.85 25.97 -16.17
N ALA A 217 -13.84 25.61 -15.38
CA ALA A 217 -12.63 24.94 -15.83
C ALA A 217 -12.85 23.52 -16.40
N VAL A 218 -13.89 22.80 -15.96
CA VAL A 218 -14.24 21.45 -16.48
C VAL A 218 -15.48 21.43 -17.36
N SER A 219 -16.07 22.59 -17.68
CA SER A 219 -17.21 22.69 -18.59
C SER A 219 -16.82 22.37 -20.04
N ARG A 220 -17.70 21.69 -20.77
CA ARG A 220 -17.47 21.31 -22.17
C ARG A 220 -17.37 22.54 -23.06
N GLY A 221 -16.19 22.77 -23.64
CA GLY A 221 -15.87 23.99 -24.38
C GLY A 221 -15.55 25.21 -23.51
N GLY A 222 -15.30 25.03 -22.20
CA GLY A 222 -14.93 26.09 -21.27
C GLY A 222 -13.62 26.79 -21.65
N ALA A 223 -13.64 28.13 -21.71
CA ALA A 223 -12.42 28.92 -21.89
C ALA A 223 -11.55 28.86 -20.63
N ILE A 224 -10.24 28.69 -20.80
CA ILE A 224 -9.28 28.61 -19.68
C ILE A 224 -9.24 29.96 -18.94
N ALA A 225 -9.95 30.03 -17.82
CA ALA A 225 -9.93 31.18 -16.93
C ALA A 225 -8.56 31.26 -16.22
N SER A 226 -7.63 31.99 -16.82
CA SER A 226 -6.31 32.25 -16.24
C SER A 226 -6.46 33.11 -14.97
N SER A 227 -6.48 32.45 -13.81
CA SER A 227 -6.55 33.08 -12.48
C SER A 227 -5.27 33.86 -12.14
N GLY A 228 -5.05 34.98 -12.82
CA GLY A 228 -4.16 36.03 -12.34
C GLY A 228 -4.72 36.60 -11.04
N SER A 229 -3.84 36.87 -10.06
CA SER A 229 -4.23 37.28 -8.72
C SER A 229 -5.24 38.44 -8.73
N ALA A 230 -6.44 38.20 -8.23
CA ALA A 230 -7.42 39.23 -7.94
C ALA A 230 -6.94 40.09 -6.75
N ILE A 231 -6.06 41.05 -7.03
CA ILE A 231 -5.67 42.09 -6.08
C ILE A 231 -6.95 42.84 -5.69
N VAL A 232 -7.29 42.81 -4.40
CA VAL A 232 -8.48 43.48 -3.87
C VAL A 232 -8.29 44.99 -4.01
N SER A 233 -8.97 45.58 -5.00
CA SER A 233 -8.96 47.02 -5.24
C SER A 233 -9.87 47.75 -4.24
N SER A 234 -9.40 47.91 -3.01
CA SER A 234 -10.07 48.65 -1.93
C SER A 234 -9.91 50.18 -2.10
N GLY A 235 -10.31 50.70 -3.25
CA GLY A 235 -10.13 52.11 -3.60
C GLY A 235 -11.18 53.05 -3.01
N ARG A 236 -10.95 53.59 -1.79
CA ARG A 236 -11.25 55.00 -1.43
C ARG A 236 -10.92 55.39 0.02
N GLY A 237 -10.31 56.57 0.19
CA GLY A 237 -10.39 57.40 1.40
C GLY A 237 -9.11 57.48 2.25
N GLY A 238 -8.64 58.71 2.52
CA GLY A 238 -7.56 58.98 3.47
C GLY A 238 -6.39 59.80 2.90
N VAL A 239 -6.51 61.13 2.90
CA VAL A 239 -5.37 62.03 2.68
C VAL A 239 -4.71 62.33 4.03
N SER A 240 -3.40 62.17 4.14
CA SER A 240 -2.57 62.88 5.13
C SER A 240 -1.12 62.99 4.63
N THR A 241 -0.35 63.87 5.26
CA THR A 241 0.90 64.42 4.68
C THR A 241 2.20 63.77 5.19
N ALA A 242 3.27 64.07 4.43
CA ALA A 242 4.70 63.75 4.63
C ALA A 242 5.27 64.29 5.99
N PRO A 243 6.56 64.03 6.39
CA PRO A 243 7.68 63.69 5.50
C PRO A 243 8.85 62.78 6.01
N LEU A 244 9.69 62.41 5.02
CA LEU A 244 11.16 62.23 5.04
C LEU A 244 11.86 61.32 6.09
N GLY A 245 12.62 60.34 5.57
CA GLY A 245 13.75 59.68 6.23
C GLY A 245 14.54 58.84 5.22
N ALA A 246 15.86 59.00 5.12
CA ALA A 246 16.67 58.40 4.05
C ALA A 246 18.06 57.90 4.51
N SER A 247 18.42 56.68 4.10
CA SER A 247 19.76 56.05 4.08
C SER A 247 19.61 54.68 3.37
N SER A 248 20.36 54.31 2.34
CA SER A 248 21.81 54.00 2.27
C SER A 248 22.20 52.77 3.14
N ALA A 249 22.89 51.75 2.65
CA ALA A 249 23.39 51.46 1.30
C ALA A 249 23.64 49.94 1.11
N ALA A 250 23.95 49.51 -0.12
CA ALA A 250 24.56 48.21 -0.40
C ALA A 250 26.08 48.36 -0.59
N PRO A 251 26.86 47.27 -0.48
CA PRO A 251 28.13 47.16 -1.20
C PRO A 251 28.14 46.00 -2.20
N VAL A 252 28.70 46.26 -3.38
CA VAL A 252 29.17 45.25 -4.34
C VAL A 252 30.69 45.40 -4.45
N VAL A 253 31.44 44.30 -4.36
CA VAL A 253 32.88 44.26 -4.69
C VAL A 253 33.17 42.97 -5.48
N SER A 254 34.01 43.07 -6.51
CA SER A 254 34.38 41.95 -7.39
C SER A 254 35.80 42.11 -7.96
N SER A 255 36.60 41.05 -7.84
CA SER A 255 37.94 40.81 -8.40
C SER A 255 38.36 39.38 -8.00
N GLY A 256 39.01 38.52 -8.81
CA GLY A 256 39.88 38.71 -9.98
C GLY A 256 41.36 38.61 -9.54
N VAL A 257 42.29 37.87 -10.18
CA VAL A 257 42.29 37.08 -11.45
C VAL A 257 43.33 35.91 -11.36
N ALA A 258 43.48 35.11 -12.43
CA ALA A 258 44.37 33.95 -12.70
C ALA A 258 45.89 34.07 -12.33
N GLY A 259 46.74 33.03 -12.38
CA GLY A 259 46.60 31.59 -12.76
C GLY A 259 47.97 30.92 -13.10
N VAL A 260 48.00 29.91 -14.00
CA VAL A 260 49.19 29.19 -14.58
C VAL A 260 49.86 28.13 -13.66
N SER A 261 50.62 27.10 -14.11
CA SER A 261 50.41 25.97 -15.07
C SER A 261 51.72 25.15 -15.25
N SER A 262 51.72 23.80 -15.17
CA SER A 262 52.77 22.90 -15.72
C SER A 262 52.45 21.38 -15.67
N ALA A 263 52.98 20.60 -16.64
CA ALA A 263 52.93 19.12 -16.82
C ALA A 263 53.86 18.72 -18.01
N PRO A 264 53.95 17.47 -18.54
CA PRO A 264 53.59 16.12 -18.04
C PRO A 264 54.91 15.36 -17.69
N PRO A 265 55.41 14.20 -18.25
CA PRO A 265 54.91 13.07 -19.11
C PRO A 265 54.75 11.74 -18.30
N GLY A 266 54.54 10.51 -18.82
CA GLY A 266 54.24 9.98 -20.16
C GLY A 266 54.25 8.41 -20.23
N ALA A 267 53.83 7.83 -21.38
CA ALA A 267 53.68 6.37 -21.70
C ALA A 267 52.56 5.60 -20.93
N SER A 268 51.59 4.86 -21.51
CA SER A 268 51.52 3.82 -22.59
C SER A 268 52.09 2.45 -22.18
N SER A 269 51.45 1.28 -22.36
CA SER A 269 50.50 0.83 -23.41
C SER A 269 49.67 -0.42 -22.99
N GLY A 270 49.03 -1.11 -23.95
CA GLY A 270 48.40 -2.46 -23.85
C GLY A 270 47.98 -2.93 -25.26
N PRO A 271 47.15 -3.98 -25.47
CA PRO A 271 46.77 -5.14 -24.63
C PRO A 271 47.20 -6.49 -25.28
N ALA A 272 46.77 -7.65 -24.75
CA ALA A 272 46.98 -8.97 -25.39
C ALA A 272 45.81 -9.95 -25.17
N VAL A 273 45.68 -10.94 -26.06
CA VAL A 273 44.59 -11.96 -26.10
C VAL A 273 45.18 -13.37 -26.21
N VAL A 274 44.60 -14.35 -25.53
CA VAL A 274 44.82 -15.80 -25.76
C VAL A 274 43.49 -16.55 -25.64
N SER A 275 43.32 -17.64 -26.40
CA SER A 275 42.06 -18.38 -26.55
C SER A 275 42.19 -19.88 -26.25
N THR A 276 41.06 -20.51 -25.93
CA THR A 276 40.67 -21.91 -26.28
C THR A 276 41.62 -23.10 -26.04
N ALA A 277 41.24 -23.98 -25.11
CA ALA A 277 41.36 -25.44 -25.16
C ALA A 277 40.51 -26.06 -24.01
N ALA A 278 39.96 -27.27 -24.06
CA ALA A 278 39.53 -28.12 -25.19
C ALA A 278 38.47 -29.12 -24.64
N VAL A 279 37.72 -29.80 -25.50
CA VAL A 279 36.81 -30.90 -25.08
C VAL A 279 37.56 -32.22 -25.20
N GLU A 280 37.45 -33.09 -24.20
CA GLU A 280 37.94 -34.47 -24.29
C GLU A 280 36.85 -35.44 -23.81
N THR A 281 36.48 -36.39 -24.67
CA THR A 281 35.47 -37.42 -24.42
C THR A 281 36.14 -38.77 -24.22
N ALA A 282 36.01 -39.37 -23.04
CA ALA A 282 36.48 -40.72 -22.77
C ALA A 282 35.35 -41.75 -22.90
N THR A 283 35.57 -42.79 -23.72
CA THR A 283 34.64 -43.91 -23.91
C THR A 283 34.80 -44.97 -22.81
N VAL A 284 33.70 -45.64 -22.47
CA VAL A 284 33.69 -46.81 -21.58
C VAL A 284 33.33 -48.07 -22.38
N ASP A 285 34.10 -49.14 -22.18
CA ASP A 285 33.80 -50.51 -22.64
C ASP A 285 34.01 -51.46 -21.44
N PRO A 286 33.27 -52.59 -21.30
CA PRO A 286 32.98 -53.15 -19.98
C PRO A 286 33.81 -54.38 -19.57
N GLY A 287 34.00 -54.55 -18.26
CA GLY A 287 34.23 -55.86 -17.63
C GLY A 287 35.34 -55.90 -16.57
N GLY A 288 35.12 -56.73 -15.54
CA GLY A 288 36.11 -57.05 -14.49
C GLY A 288 35.79 -56.42 -13.14
N ALA A 289 35.44 -57.25 -12.16
CA ALA A 289 35.15 -56.83 -10.79
C ALA A 289 36.34 -57.07 -9.85
N SER A 290 36.54 -56.17 -8.89
CA SER A 290 37.20 -56.48 -7.61
C SER A 290 36.72 -55.51 -6.54
N ALA A 291 36.62 -55.95 -5.29
CA ALA A 291 36.17 -55.13 -4.18
C ALA A 291 37.34 -54.40 -3.52
N GLY A 292 37.28 -53.07 -3.48
CA GLY A 292 38.07 -52.22 -2.58
C GLY A 292 37.18 -51.62 -1.50
N PRO A 293 37.73 -51.12 -0.38
CA PRO A 293 36.94 -50.36 0.59
C PRO A 293 36.34 -49.15 -0.12
N ALA A 294 35.05 -48.89 0.12
CA ALA A 294 34.38 -47.73 -0.46
C ALA A 294 35.17 -46.46 -0.08
N PRO A 295 35.61 -45.63 -1.06
CA PRO A 295 36.06 -44.30 -0.72
C PRO A 295 34.90 -43.59 -0.01
N PHE A 296 35.21 -42.67 0.91
CA PHE A 296 34.18 -41.78 1.46
C PHE A 296 33.42 -41.19 0.28
N LEU A 297 32.09 -41.37 0.28
CA LEU A 297 31.23 -40.69 -0.67
C LEU A 297 31.34 -39.19 -0.36
N GLU A 298 32.21 -38.54 -1.12
CA GLU A 298 32.30 -37.10 -1.24
C GLU A 298 30.88 -36.56 -1.35
N GLU A 299 30.47 -35.71 -0.41
CA GLU A 299 29.08 -35.28 -0.29
C GLU A 299 28.64 -34.69 -1.63
N ALA A 300 27.83 -35.46 -2.35
CA ALA A 300 27.30 -35.09 -3.65
C ALA A 300 26.32 -33.95 -3.43
N ARG A 301 26.86 -32.73 -3.32
CA ARG A 301 26.13 -31.48 -3.11
C ARG A 301 25.03 -31.45 -4.16
N SER A 302 23.79 -31.68 -3.72
CA SER A 302 22.62 -31.63 -4.58
C SER A 302 22.66 -30.31 -5.35
N PRO A 303 22.51 -30.32 -6.68
CA PRO A 303 22.73 -29.13 -7.49
C PRO A 303 21.79 -28.03 -7.01
N THR A 304 22.36 -26.93 -6.49
CA THR A 304 21.58 -25.93 -5.76
C THR A 304 20.47 -25.39 -6.65
N LEU A 305 19.23 -25.52 -6.20
CA LEU A 305 18.08 -25.29 -7.05
C LEU A 305 17.85 -23.78 -7.18
N ILE A 306 18.17 -23.19 -8.32
CA ILE A 306 18.01 -21.76 -8.57
C ILE A 306 16.54 -21.45 -8.87
N LEU A 307 15.78 -21.11 -7.84
CA LEU A 307 14.38 -20.72 -7.94
C LEU A 307 14.27 -19.29 -8.47
N ARG A 308 13.51 -19.10 -9.56
CA ARG A 308 13.19 -17.78 -10.11
C ARG A 308 11.87 -17.27 -9.54
N ILE A 309 11.93 -16.16 -8.82
CA ILE A 309 10.78 -15.52 -8.17
C ILE A 309 10.42 -14.18 -8.81
N ALA A 310 9.20 -13.72 -8.55
CA ALA A 310 8.83 -12.31 -8.75
C ALA A 310 9.57 -11.42 -7.73
N ASP A 311 9.75 -10.14 -8.04
CA ASP A 311 10.27 -9.17 -7.07
C ASP A 311 9.33 -9.07 -5.85
N PRO A 312 9.88 -8.96 -4.62
CA PRO A 312 9.08 -8.68 -3.43
C PRO A 312 8.28 -7.39 -3.59
N LEU A 313 6.99 -7.43 -3.27
CA LEU A 313 6.11 -6.28 -3.35
C LEU A 313 6.46 -5.28 -2.25
N GLN A 314 6.53 -3.99 -2.59
CA GLN A 314 6.82 -2.90 -1.66
C GLN A 314 5.58 -2.04 -1.44
N GLY A 315 5.27 -1.74 -0.18
CA GLY A 315 4.11 -0.96 0.21
C GLY A 315 2.98 -1.83 0.76
N TYR A 316 1.74 -1.50 0.40
CA TYR A 316 0.52 -2.20 0.79
C TYR A 316 -0.15 -2.77 -0.46
N ALA A 317 -0.81 -3.93 -0.35
CA ALA A 317 -1.62 -4.49 -1.42
C ALA A 317 -3.11 -4.33 -1.10
N ASP A 318 -3.91 -3.85 -2.06
CA ASP A 318 -5.35 -3.61 -1.91
C ASP A 318 -6.12 -4.88 -1.52
N ASP A 319 -5.60 -6.03 -1.96
CA ASP A 319 -5.91 -7.35 -1.42
C ASP A 319 -4.60 -8.16 -1.35
N PRO A 320 -4.04 -8.40 -0.15
CA PRO A 320 -2.86 -9.24 0.03
C PRO A 320 -3.23 -10.74 0.04
N ALA A 321 -4.47 -11.08 0.39
CA ALA A 321 -4.96 -12.45 0.51
C ALA A 321 -5.21 -13.09 -0.85
N ALA A 322 -5.95 -12.44 -1.75
CA ALA A 322 -6.19 -12.95 -3.11
C ALA A 322 -4.89 -13.18 -3.91
N ARG A 323 -3.81 -12.46 -3.60
CA ARG A 323 -2.49 -12.65 -4.24
C ARG A 323 -1.87 -14.00 -3.89
N VAL A 324 -1.88 -14.40 -2.62
CA VAL A 324 -1.35 -15.70 -2.16
C VAL A 324 -2.38 -16.83 -2.32
N SER A 325 -3.68 -16.54 -2.22
CA SER A 325 -4.77 -17.48 -2.55
C SER A 325 -4.73 -17.88 -4.02
N ALA A 326 -4.48 -16.95 -4.95
CA ALA A 326 -4.28 -17.26 -6.37
C ALA A 326 -2.97 -18.00 -6.69
N ALA A 327 -2.05 -18.12 -5.72
CA ALA A 327 -0.84 -18.94 -5.79
C ALA A 327 -0.95 -20.24 -4.96
N THR A 328 -2.05 -20.42 -4.23
CA THR A 328 -2.37 -21.66 -3.49
C THR A 328 -3.03 -22.66 -4.43
N VAL A 329 -2.63 -23.93 -4.32
CA VAL A 329 -3.25 -25.07 -5.00
C VAL A 329 -3.51 -26.20 -4.01
N ARG A 330 -4.48 -27.07 -4.31
CA ARG A 330 -4.70 -28.29 -3.52
C ARG A 330 -3.68 -29.35 -3.90
N VAL A 331 -3.14 -30.04 -2.90
CA VAL A 331 -2.14 -31.12 -3.04
C VAL A 331 -2.62 -32.35 -2.28
N GLY A 332 -2.34 -33.54 -2.81
CA GLY A 332 -2.77 -34.81 -2.23
C GLY A 332 -4.11 -35.32 -2.80
N PRO A 333 -4.55 -36.52 -2.37
CA PRO A 333 -5.78 -37.15 -2.84
C PRO A 333 -7.03 -36.43 -2.31
N ASP A 334 -8.18 -36.64 -2.95
CA ASP A 334 -9.44 -35.99 -2.58
C ASP A 334 -9.88 -36.23 -1.11
N GLU A 335 -9.40 -37.30 -0.47
CA GLU A 335 -9.68 -37.67 0.93
C GLU A 335 -8.70 -37.05 1.96
N ARG A 336 -7.55 -36.52 1.52
CA ARG A 336 -6.59 -35.76 2.35
C ARG A 336 -6.04 -34.59 1.55
N LYS A 337 -6.77 -33.48 1.58
CA LYS A 337 -6.42 -32.25 0.87
C LYS A 337 -5.45 -31.43 1.70
N GLY A 338 -4.18 -31.45 1.31
CA GLY A 338 -3.17 -30.49 1.77
C GLY A 338 -3.16 -29.23 0.90
N ARG A 339 -2.46 -28.19 1.38
CA ARG A 339 -2.17 -26.95 0.64
C ARG A 339 -0.74 -26.94 0.13
N GLY A 340 -0.58 -26.66 -1.16
CA GLY A 340 0.68 -26.26 -1.77
C GLY A 340 0.63 -24.79 -2.19
N ILE A 341 1.73 -24.07 -2.05
CA ILE A 341 1.89 -22.68 -2.50
C ILE A 341 2.98 -22.66 -3.57
N VAL A 342 2.66 -22.13 -4.74
CA VAL A 342 3.61 -21.96 -5.84
C VAL A 342 4.57 -20.83 -5.49
N LEU A 343 5.87 -21.11 -5.48
CA LEU A 343 6.91 -20.16 -5.10
C LEU A 343 7.58 -19.46 -6.30
N GLY A 344 7.59 -20.10 -7.47
CA GLY A 344 8.29 -19.59 -8.65
C GLY A 344 8.46 -20.62 -9.77
N GLU A 345 9.29 -20.30 -10.76
CA GLU A 345 9.67 -21.22 -11.84
C GLU A 345 11.07 -21.82 -11.64
N LEU A 346 11.20 -23.11 -11.94
CA LEU A 346 12.45 -23.85 -12.10
C LEU A 346 12.39 -24.59 -13.44
N ASP A 347 13.38 -24.40 -14.31
CA ASP A 347 13.42 -24.96 -15.67
C ASP A 347 12.18 -24.65 -16.56
N GLY A 348 11.40 -23.61 -16.20
CA GLY A 348 10.13 -23.27 -16.86
C GLY A 348 8.92 -24.09 -16.41
N GLN A 349 9.09 -24.91 -15.37
CA GLN A 349 8.06 -25.64 -14.63
C GLN A 349 7.83 -24.96 -13.27
N SER A 350 6.66 -25.17 -12.66
CA SER A 350 6.33 -24.53 -11.37
C SER A 350 6.94 -25.29 -10.20
N LEU A 351 7.51 -24.56 -9.24
CA LEU A 351 8.02 -25.11 -7.98
C LEU A 351 7.11 -24.71 -6.83
N LEU A 352 6.66 -25.69 -6.06
CA LEU A 352 5.68 -25.55 -4.98
C LEU A 352 6.28 -25.96 -3.64
N LEU A 353 5.91 -25.26 -2.59
CA LEU A 353 6.08 -25.68 -1.21
C LEU A 353 4.76 -26.27 -0.71
N THR A 354 4.77 -27.46 -0.12
CA THR A 354 3.56 -28.08 0.47
C THR A 354 3.86 -28.61 1.85
N PHE A 355 2.88 -28.58 2.75
CA PHE A 355 2.92 -29.34 3.98
C PHE A 355 2.47 -30.80 3.72
N ASP A 356 2.97 -31.75 4.50
CA ASP A 356 2.63 -33.19 4.51
C ASP A 356 2.34 -33.82 3.12
N ALA A 357 3.37 -33.89 2.27
CA ALA A 357 3.32 -34.55 0.96
C ALA A 357 3.31 -36.09 1.04
N GLY A 358 2.84 -36.71 2.15
CA GLY A 358 2.91 -38.15 2.36
C GLY A 358 4.32 -38.74 2.25
N PRO A 359 4.48 -40.05 1.98
CA PRO A 359 5.79 -40.67 1.73
C PRO A 359 6.19 -40.68 0.23
N ASP A 360 5.24 -40.54 -0.69
CA ASP A 360 5.39 -40.94 -2.09
C ASP A 360 6.32 -40.02 -2.92
N ALA A 361 6.87 -40.55 -4.01
CA ALA A 361 7.74 -39.79 -4.92
C ALA A 361 6.97 -38.78 -5.80
N THR A 362 5.65 -38.96 -5.93
CA THR A 362 4.73 -38.13 -6.71
C THR A 362 3.49 -37.81 -5.91
N VAL A 363 3.02 -36.57 -5.98
CA VAL A 363 1.77 -36.11 -5.37
C VAL A 363 0.85 -35.49 -6.41
N THR A 364 -0.45 -35.77 -6.28
CA THR A 364 -1.49 -35.14 -7.10
C THR A 364 -1.60 -33.65 -6.74
N VAL A 365 -1.66 -32.79 -7.75
CA VAL A 365 -1.81 -31.33 -7.62
C VAL A 365 -3.00 -30.87 -8.45
N ALA A 366 -3.97 -30.21 -7.80
CA ALA A 366 -5.22 -29.77 -8.39
C ALA A 366 -5.34 -28.23 -8.40
N PRO A 367 -4.78 -27.55 -9.42
CA PRO A 367 -4.72 -26.07 -9.47
C PRO A 367 -6.08 -25.40 -9.73
N SER A 368 -7.07 -26.13 -10.27
CA SER A 368 -8.42 -25.62 -10.49
C SER A 368 -9.46 -26.75 -10.38
N ARG A 369 -10.76 -26.47 -10.58
CA ARG A 369 -11.79 -27.52 -10.60
C ARG A 369 -11.69 -28.31 -11.90
N GLY A 370 -11.59 -29.65 -11.79
CA GLY A 370 -11.50 -30.55 -12.96
C GLY A 370 -10.11 -30.68 -13.59
N VAL A 371 -9.08 -30.01 -13.04
CA VAL A 371 -7.68 -30.17 -13.47
C VAL A 371 -6.89 -30.89 -12.37
N SER A 372 -6.16 -31.93 -12.76
CA SER A 372 -5.27 -32.73 -11.92
C SER A 372 -3.96 -32.92 -12.66
N LEU A 373 -2.83 -32.75 -11.96
CA LEU A 373 -1.48 -32.86 -12.47
C LEU A 373 -0.62 -33.68 -11.50
N ASP A 374 0.29 -34.49 -12.01
CA ASP A 374 1.26 -35.20 -11.17
C ASP A 374 2.48 -34.33 -10.90
N GLY A 375 2.70 -33.98 -9.63
CA GLY A 375 3.88 -33.25 -9.16
C GLY A 375 4.95 -34.20 -8.63
N ALA A 376 6.18 -34.06 -9.10
CA ALA A 376 7.32 -34.85 -8.60
C ALA A 376 7.89 -34.20 -7.34
N VAL A 377 8.07 -34.98 -6.27
CA VAL A 377 8.65 -34.47 -5.01
C VAL A 377 10.18 -34.43 -5.14
N MET A 378 10.75 -33.23 -5.05
CA MET A 378 12.18 -32.99 -5.22
C MET A 378 13.00 -33.11 -3.93
N ALA A 379 12.44 -32.59 -2.83
CA ALA A 379 13.13 -32.52 -1.52
C ALA A 379 12.10 -32.55 -0.39
N ARG A 380 12.51 -32.99 0.80
CA ARG A 380 11.66 -33.18 1.98
C ARG A 380 12.39 -32.77 3.26
N ASP A 381 11.84 -31.79 3.98
CA ASP A 381 12.21 -31.41 5.34
C ASP A 381 11.31 -32.19 6.30
N VAL A 382 11.74 -33.41 6.68
CA VAL A 382 10.96 -34.32 7.52
C VAL A 382 10.70 -33.75 8.92
N PRO A 383 11.66 -33.11 9.62
CA PRO A 383 11.39 -32.38 10.87
C PRO A 383 10.39 -31.23 10.70
N GLY A 384 10.52 -30.43 9.64
CA GLY A 384 9.63 -29.31 9.36
C GLY A 384 8.24 -29.70 8.85
N GLY A 385 8.06 -30.94 8.37
CA GLY A 385 6.82 -31.43 7.75
C GLY A 385 6.58 -30.92 6.33
N ILE A 386 7.61 -30.38 5.67
CA ILE A 386 7.51 -29.64 4.40
C ILE A 386 8.14 -30.42 3.25
N ALA A 387 7.57 -30.34 2.06
CA ALA A 387 8.15 -30.88 0.83
C ALA A 387 8.17 -29.84 -0.30
N LEU A 388 9.16 -30.00 -1.19
CA LEU A 388 9.34 -29.24 -2.41
C LEU A 388 8.84 -30.06 -3.60
N VAL A 389 7.90 -29.54 -4.38
CA VAL A 389 7.23 -30.28 -5.46
C VAL A 389 7.36 -29.54 -6.79
N ARG A 390 7.83 -30.24 -7.83
CA ARG A 390 7.93 -29.72 -9.19
C ARG A 390 6.70 -30.16 -9.99
N VAL A 391 5.96 -29.21 -10.53
CA VAL A 391 4.71 -29.45 -11.29
C VAL A 391 4.91 -29.09 -12.76
N PRO A 392 4.54 -29.96 -13.72
CA PRO A 392 4.79 -29.77 -15.16
C PRO A 392 3.84 -28.76 -15.83
N ALA A 393 3.56 -27.64 -15.17
CA ALA A 393 2.74 -26.53 -15.66
C ALA A 393 3.36 -25.19 -15.25
N ARG A 394 2.86 -24.08 -15.81
CA ARG A 394 3.13 -22.72 -15.34
C ARG A 394 1.92 -22.24 -14.53
N LEU A 395 2.14 -22.02 -13.24
CA LEU A 395 1.14 -21.59 -12.26
C LEU A 395 1.54 -20.21 -11.73
N ARG A 396 0.59 -19.49 -11.12
CA ARG A 396 0.88 -18.17 -10.54
C ARG A 396 1.71 -18.34 -9.26
N ALA A 397 2.91 -17.79 -9.22
CA ALA A 397 3.74 -17.78 -8.03
C ALA A 397 3.28 -16.72 -7.02
N ALA A 398 3.44 -17.01 -5.73
CA ALA A 398 3.35 -16.03 -4.66
C ALA A 398 4.59 -15.11 -4.70
N PRO A 399 4.46 -13.80 -4.44
CA PRO A 399 5.61 -12.97 -4.14
C PRO A 399 6.21 -13.44 -2.80
N LEU A 400 7.54 -13.59 -2.72
CA LEU A 400 8.22 -14.03 -1.50
C LEU A 400 8.85 -12.83 -0.79
N ARG A 401 8.86 -12.85 0.54
CA ARG A 401 9.70 -11.93 1.31
C ARG A 401 11.12 -12.50 1.46
N LEU A 402 12.13 -11.64 1.32
CA LEU A 402 13.54 -12.03 1.35
C LEU A 402 14.28 -11.60 2.63
N ASP A 403 13.81 -10.55 3.29
CA ASP A 403 14.30 -10.13 4.61
C ASP A 403 13.61 -10.89 5.75
N VAL A 404 14.26 -10.91 6.92
CA VAL A 404 13.73 -11.58 8.12
C VAL A 404 12.74 -10.63 8.82
N PRO A 405 11.44 -10.99 8.96
CA PRO A 405 10.42 -10.09 9.46
C PRO A 405 10.63 -9.68 10.93
N ALA A 406 10.15 -8.49 11.29
CA ALA A 406 10.36 -7.87 12.59
C ALA A 406 9.30 -8.28 13.63
N VAL A 407 9.69 -8.31 14.90
CA VAL A 407 8.72 -8.51 15.99
C VAL A 407 7.83 -7.27 16.11
N SER A 408 6.55 -7.49 16.38
CA SER A 408 5.46 -6.49 16.29
C SER A 408 5.19 -5.98 14.87
N GLU A 409 5.71 -6.62 13.84
CA GLU A 409 5.30 -6.36 12.45
C GLU A 409 3.91 -6.94 12.20
N PRO A 410 2.97 -6.18 11.59
CA PRO A 410 1.65 -6.69 11.22
C PRO A 410 1.73 -7.78 10.15
N VAL A 411 0.91 -8.82 10.32
CA VAL A 411 0.87 -10.02 9.48
C VAL A 411 -0.56 -10.53 9.32
N MET A 412 -0.79 -11.34 8.28
CA MET A 412 -2.09 -11.94 7.97
C MET A 412 -1.93 -13.41 7.61
N ALA A 413 -2.70 -14.29 8.24
CA ALA A 413 -2.85 -15.68 7.81
C ALA A 413 -4.06 -15.80 6.87
N VAL A 414 -3.89 -16.50 5.75
CA VAL A 414 -4.91 -16.61 4.69
C VAL A 414 -5.44 -18.05 4.67
N LEU A 415 -6.67 -18.22 5.15
CA LEU A 415 -7.20 -19.52 5.60
C LEU A 415 -7.79 -20.34 4.44
N GLU A 416 -8.22 -21.58 4.73
CA GLU A 416 -8.63 -22.56 3.71
C GLU A 416 -9.76 -22.08 2.76
N ARG A 417 -10.60 -21.12 3.17
CA ARG A 417 -11.65 -20.54 2.29
C ARG A 417 -11.14 -19.54 1.27
N GLY A 418 -9.88 -19.11 1.34
CA GLY A 418 -9.27 -18.14 0.42
C GLY A 418 -9.67 -16.69 0.65
N ASP A 419 -10.93 -16.46 1.04
CA ASP A 419 -11.50 -15.15 1.43
C ASP A 419 -11.46 -14.91 2.96
N ASP A 420 -11.43 -15.98 3.76
CA ASP A 420 -11.30 -15.89 5.22
C ASP A 420 -9.83 -15.60 5.60
N THR A 421 -9.61 -14.57 6.43
CA THR A 421 -8.27 -14.19 6.92
C THR A 421 -8.27 -14.03 8.44
N ALA A 422 -7.14 -14.33 9.07
CA ALA A 422 -6.85 -13.99 10.46
C ALA A 422 -5.72 -12.95 10.48
N SER A 423 -6.03 -11.73 10.91
CA SER A 423 -5.07 -10.60 10.93
C SER A 423 -4.48 -10.41 12.32
N GLY A 424 -3.23 -9.96 12.41
CA GLY A 424 -2.57 -9.74 13.69
C GLY A 424 -1.13 -9.26 13.58
N ILE A 425 -0.25 -9.68 14.50
CA ILE A 425 1.16 -9.28 14.57
C ILE A 425 2.10 -10.46 14.76
N LEU A 426 3.33 -10.35 14.25
CA LEU A 426 4.43 -11.26 14.55
C LEU A 426 4.91 -11.04 16.00
N ALA A 427 4.28 -11.73 16.94
CA ALA A 427 4.52 -11.59 18.38
C ALA A 427 5.92 -12.07 18.82
N ALA A 428 6.49 -13.08 18.17
CA ALA A 428 7.86 -13.52 18.43
C ALA A 428 8.50 -14.28 17.26
N ARG A 429 9.83 -14.38 17.30
CA ARG A 429 10.60 -15.43 16.62
C ARG A 429 11.23 -16.33 17.69
N ARG A 430 11.15 -17.65 17.56
CA ARG A 430 11.70 -18.64 18.51
C ARG A 430 12.48 -19.72 17.78
N ALA A 431 13.46 -20.34 18.42
CA ALA A 431 14.03 -21.59 17.92
C ALA A 431 12.94 -22.69 17.90
N ASP A 432 12.93 -23.54 16.87
CA ASP A 432 12.01 -24.67 16.79
C ASP A 432 12.50 -25.81 17.72
N PRO A 433 11.73 -26.19 18.76
CA PRO A 433 12.11 -27.31 19.64
C PRO A 433 12.00 -28.68 18.96
N GLN A 434 11.48 -28.77 17.73
CA GLN A 434 11.36 -29.98 16.92
C GLN A 434 12.38 -30.03 15.76
N ALA A 435 13.30 -29.07 15.67
CA ALA A 435 14.41 -29.13 14.73
C ALA A 435 15.28 -30.39 14.96
N ALA A 436 15.88 -30.91 13.88
CA ALA A 436 16.83 -32.00 13.99
C ALA A 436 18.09 -31.56 14.76
N SER A 437 18.72 -32.50 15.49
CA SER A 437 19.93 -32.21 16.26
C SER A 437 21.04 -31.65 15.36
N GLY A 438 21.51 -30.44 15.67
CA GLY A 438 22.51 -29.72 14.87
C GLY A 438 21.94 -28.78 13.79
N VAL A 439 20.61 -28.71 13.62
CA VAL A 439 19.95 -27.76 12.72
C VAL A 439 19.39 -26.59 13.54
N GLU A 440 19.90 -25.38 13.29
CA GLU A 440 19.22 -24.17 13.73
C GLU A 440 18.03 -23.88 12.80
N ALA A 441 16.83 -23.78 13.37
CA ALA A 441 15.61 -23.42 12.66
C ALA A 441 14.73 -22.53 13.54
N THR A 442 14.05 -21.57 12.92
CA THR A 442 13.18 -20.60 13.58
C THR A 442 11.70 -20.92 13.32
N LEU A 443 10.84 -20.62 14.29
CA LEU A 443 9.40 -20.46 14.13
C LEU A 443 9.04 -18.99 14.25
N LEU A 444 8.19 -18.52 13.35
CA LEU A 444 7.41 -17.29 13.52
C LEU A 444 6.22 -17.62 14.43
N GLN A 445 6.00 -16.84 15.48
CA GLN A 445 4.82 -16.92 16.33
C GLN A 445 3.98 -15.66 16.13
N ALA A 446 2.78 -15.79 15.55
CA ALA A 446 1.86 -14.68 15.37
C ALA A 446 0.76 -14.70 16.45
N ASP A 447 0.41 -13.52 16.94
CA ASP A 447 -0.81 -13.27 17.70
C ASP A 447 -1.87 -12.84 16.68
N LEU A 448 -2.92 -13.64 16.49
CA LEU A 448 -3.87 -13.51 15.39
C LEU A 448 -5.31 -13.39 15.90
N THR A 449 -6.03 -12.39 15.39
CA THR A 449 -7.47 -12.25 15.60
C THR A 449 -8.21 -13.02 14.51
N GLY A 450 -8.69 -14.22 14.83
CA GLY A 450 -9.48 -15.05 13.91
C GLY A 450 -9.53 -16.52 14.32
N PRO A 451 -9.90 -17.43 13.40
CA PRO A 451 -9.69 -18.87 13.55
C PRO A 451 -8.19 -19.23 13.60
N ASP A 452 -7.84 -20.31 14.28
CA ASP A 452 -6.50 -20.91 14.19
C ASP A 452 -6.20 -21.38 12.74
N PRO A 453 -5.05 -21.01 12.15
CA PRO A 453 -4.64 -21.45 10.82
C PRO A 453 -4.41 -22.96 10.71
N ALA A 454 -4.84 -23.55 9.59
CA ALA A 454 -4.60 -24.95 9.27
C ALA A 454 -3.18 -25.18 8.72
N PRO A 455 -2.57 -26.37 8.88
CA PRO A 455 -1.24 -26.63 8.35
C PRO A 455 -1.13 -26.42 6.83
N GLY A 456 -0.13 -25.63 6.42
CA GLY A 456 0.03 -25.17 5.03
C GLY A 456 -0.69 -23.86 4.69
N ASP A 457 -1.44 -23.25 5.62
CA ASP A 457 -1.97 -21.89 5.44
C ASP A 457 -0.80 -20.86 5.42
N PRO A 458 -0.72 -19.99 4.40
CA PRO A 458 0.34 -18.99 4.32
C PRO A 458 0.14 -17.85 5.30
N LEU A 459 1.24 -17.41 5.92
CA LEU A 459 1.38 -16.11 6.55
C LEU A 459 1.98 -15.12 5.55
N VAL A 460 1.34 -13.98 5.36
CA VAL A 460 1.82 -12.89 4.51
C VAL A 460 2.02 -11.59 5.28
N ASP A 461 2.84 -10.70 4.75
CA ASP A 461 2.92 -9.31 5.15
C ASP A 461 1.86 -8.43 4.44
N GLU A 462 1.89 -7.13 4.71
CA GLU A 462 0.92 -6.16 4.21
C GLU A 462 0.98 -5.89 2.70
N ALA A 463 2.06 -6.30 2.03
CA ALA A 463 2.14 -6.28 0.57
C ALA A 463 1.65 -7.60 -0.06
N GLY A 464 1.27 -8.59 0.77
CA GLY A 464 0.96 -9.95 0.34
C GLY A 464 2.20 -10.81 0.09
N ASN A 465 3.39 -10.41 0.53
CA ASN A 465 4.59 -11.24 0.41
C ASN A 465 4.52 -12.41 1.39
N LEU A 466 4.82 -13.62 0.91
CA LEU A 466 4.85 -14.83 1.71
C LEU A 466 6.02 -14.81 2.71
N LEU A 467 5.67 -14.87 4.01
CA LEU A 467 6.59 -14.93 5.15
C LEU A 467 6.88 -16.38 5.56
N GLY A 468 5.81 -17.17 5.69
CA GLY A 468 5.85 -18.48 6.33
C GLY A 468 4.63 -19.33 6.02
N VAL A 469 4.66 -20.59 6.43
CA VAL A 469 3.55 -21.55 6.31
C VAL A 469 3.19 -22.14 7.65
N ALA A 470 1.90 -22.24 7.95
CA ALA A 470 1.40 -22.74 9.23
C ALA A 470 1.79 -24.20 9.44
N ARG A 471 2.18 -24.56 10.65
CA ARG A 471 2.83 -25.84 10.97
C ARG A 471 1.88 -26.80 11.69
N SER A 472 1.90 -28.08 11.30
CA SER A 472 1.28 -29.14 12.11
C SER A 472 1.96 -29.30 13.47
N GLY A 473 1.16 -29.48 14.52
CA GLY A 473 1.60 -30.03 15.80
C GLY A 473 1.53 -29.06 16.99
N PRO A 474 1.89 -29.53 18.20
CA PRO A 474 1.81 -28.73 19.41
C PRO A 474 2.69 -27.48 19.35
N LEU A 475 2.15 -26.38 19.88
CA LEU A 475 2.90 -25.17 20.18
C LEU A 475 3.89 -25.43 21.33
N PRO A 476 5.06 -24.74 21.37
CA PRO A 476 5.93 -24.78 22.53
C PRO A 476 5.19 -24.29 23.78
N SER A 477 5.50 -24.90 24.93
CA SER A 477 4.80 -24.64 26.19
C SER A 477 4.83 -23.15 26.58
N GLY A 478 3.65 -22.61 26.91
CA GLY A 478 3.46 -21.19 27.22
C GLY A 478 2.97 -20.33 26.05
N ALA A 479 2.98 -20.82 24.81
CA ALA A 479 2.48 -20.08 23.64
C ALA A 479 0.96 -20.27 23.41
N HIS A 480 0.15 -20.16 24.46
CA HIS A 480 -1.31 -20.29 24.36
C HIS A 480 -1.91 -19.07 23.65
N GLY A 481 -2.66 -19.30 22.56
CA GLY A 481 -3.24 -18.22 21.74
C GLY A 481 -2.31 -17.62 20.69
N LEU A 482 -1.15 -18.23 20.42
CA LEU A 482 -0.26 -17.84 19.32
C LEU A 482 -0.22 -18.93 18.26
N SER A 483 -0.32 -18.58 16.98
CA SER A 483 -0.19 -19.53 15.87
C SER A 483 1.27 -19.60 15.38
N ALA A 484 1.76 -20.79 15.02
CA ALA A 484 3.17 -21.01 14.64
C ALA A 484 3.35 -21.34 13.16
N PHE A 485 4.33 -20.68 12.54
CA PHE A 485 4.65 -20.80 11.12
C PHE A 485 6.15 -21.05 10.90
N VAL A 486 6.47 -21.88 9.91
CA VAL A 486 7.85 -22.08 9.45
C VAL A 486 8.18 -20.98 8.42
N PRO A 487 9.29 -20.21 8.58
CA PRO A 487 9.69 -19.21 7.59
C PRO A 487 10.01 -19.85 6.24
N VAL A 488 9.47 -19.31 5.14
CA VAL A 488 9.66 -19.90 3.81
C VAL A 488 11.12 -19.85 3.37
N MET A 489 11.83 -18.75 3.63
CA MET A 489 13.25 -18.63 3.25
C MET A 489 14.16 -19.62 4.01
N GLU A 490 13.87 -19.91 5.28
CA GLU A 490 14.59 -20.94 6.03
C GLU A 490 14.23 -22.36 5.54
N ALA A 491 12.97 -22.63 5.24
CA ALA A 491 12.56 -23.91 4.66
C ALA A 491 13.23 -24.15 3.30
N LEU A 492 13.29 -23.14 2.43
CA LEU A 492 13.99 -23.20 1.15
C LEU A 492 15.49 -23.48 1.32
N ALA A 493 16.15 -22.82 2.26
CA ALA A 493 17.56 -23.07 2.56
C ALA A 493 17.80 -24.52 3.02
N ARG A 494 16.95 -25.05 3.92
CA ARG A 494 17.01 -26.47 4.36
C ARG A 494 16.70 -27.47 3.24
N LEU A 495 15.95 -27.06 2.22
CA LEU A 495 15.61 -27.85 1.03
C LEU A 495 16.64 -27.72 -0.12
N GLY A 496 17.75 -26.99 0.08
CA GLY A 496 18.81 -26.85 -0.93
C GLY A 496 18.48 -25.90 -2.08
N VAL A 497 17.61 -24.91 -1.85
CA VAL A 497 17.14 -23.94 -2.85
C VAL A 497 17.83 -22.60 -2.67
N GLU A 498 18.47 -22.09 -3.72
CA GLU A 498 18.95 -20.71 -3.82
C GLU A 498 17.89 -19.86 -4.54
N VAL A 499 17.55 -18.70 -3.97
CA VAL A 499 16.50 -17.83 -4.51
C VAL A 499 17.13 -16.71 -5.34
N THR A 500 16.67 -16.55 -6.59
CA THR A 500 17.13 -15.49 -7.50
C THR A 500 15.93 -14.68 -8.00
N GLN A 501 15.97 -13.37 -7.78
CA GLN A 501 14.97 -12.43 -8.31
C GLN A 501 15.04 -12.32 -9.83
N LEU A 502 13.89 -12.16 -10.49
CA LEU A 502 13.84 -11.69 -11.88
C LEU A 502 14.30 -10.23 -11.94
N ALA A 503 15.50 -9.98 -12.47
CA ALA A 503 15.93 -8.62 -12.78
C ALA A 503 14.87 -7.91 -13.68
N PRO A 504 14.43 -6.69 -13.34
CA PRO A 504 13.42 -5.98 -14.12
C PRO A 504 13.81 -5.89 -15.59
N ARG A 505 12.93 -6.36 -16.49
CA ARG A 505 13.16 -6.20 -17.93
C ARG A 505 13.29 -4.70 -18.22
N PRO A 506 14.43 -4.21 -18.75
CA PRO A 506 14.59 -2.80 -19.04
C PRO A 506 13.52 -2.39 -20.04
N ILE A 507 12.65 -1.45 -19.64
CA ILE A 507 11.66 -0.87 -20.54
C ILE A 507 12.43 -0.30 -21.73
N PRO A 508 12.17 -0.75 -22.98
CA PRO A 508 12.87 -0.22 -24.13
C PRO A 508 12.54 1.27 -24.24
N SER A 509 13.53 2.11 -23.94
CA SER A 509 13.39 3.55 -24.02
C SER A 509 13.00 3.89 -25.46
N ARG A 510 11.81 4.50 -25.63
CA ARG A 510 11.30 4.83 -26.96
C ARG A 510 12.32 5.71 -27.66
N GLY A 511 12.99 5.14 -28.66
CA GLY A 511 14.03 5.81 -29.42
C GLY A 511 13.48 7.14 -29.94
N ARG A 512 14.12 8.23 -29.53
CA ARG A 512 13.84 9.58 -30.02
C ARG A 512 13.94 9.50 -31.56
N PRO A 513 12.84 9.70 -32.32
CA PRO A 513 12.89 9.53 -33.76
C PRO A 513 13.93 10.50 -34.33
N ALA A 514 14.89 9.95 -35.08
CA ALA A 514 15.85 10.77 -35.79
C ALA A 514 15.07 11.59 -36.83
N HIS A 515 15.18 12.92 -36.77
CA HIS A 515 14.62 13.76 -37.82
C HIS A 515 15.43 13.57 -39.10
N ASP A 516 14.79 13.05 -40.14
CA ASP A 516 15.35 12.97 -41.50
C ASP A 516 15.57 14.38 -42.06
N ALA A 517 16.75 14.94 -41.79
CA ALA A 517 17.24 16.17 -42.38
C ALA A 517 17.78 15.91 -43.80
N ARG A 518 16.89 15.50 -44.72
CA ARG A 518 17.25 15.22 -46.13
C ARG A 518 16.26 15.82 -47.14
N LEU A 519 16.21 17.15 -47.18
CA LEU A 519 15.79 17.86 -48.39
C LEU A 519 17.00 18.04 -49.30
N ASP A 520 16.89 17.53 -50.53
CA ASP A 520 17.91 17.64 -51.57
C ASP A 520 17.97 19.09 -52.12
N GLY A 521 19.14 19.54 -52.59
CA GLY A 521 19.34 20.99 -52.77
C GLY A 521 20.51 21.48 -53.63
N THR A 522 21.57 20.69 -53.88
CA THR A 522 22.63 21.08 -54.83
C THR A 522 23.32 19.89 -55.49
N ARG A 523 23.03 19.67 -56.78
CA ARG A 523 23.98 19.04 -57.71
C ARG A 523 24.32 20.02 -58.83
N ARG A 524 25.59 20.43 -58.90
CA ARG A 524 26.24 20.89 -60.13
C ARG A 524 27.43 19.97 -60.37
N PRO A 525 27.64 19.44 -61.59
CA PRO A 525 28.75 18.55 -61.87
C PRO A 525 30.06 19.33 -62.08
N PRO A 526 31.20 18.73 -61.72
CA PRO A 526 32.46 18.95 -62.40
C PRO A 526 32.83 17.75 -63.29
N THR A 527 33.47 18.07 -64.41
CA THR A 527 34.43 17.21 -65.12
C THR A 527 35.71 17.06 -64.31
#